data_AF-A0A7X6TXF1-F1
#
_entry.id   AF-A0A7X6TXF1-F1
#
_cell.length_a   1.000
_cell.length_b   1.000
_cell.length_c   1.000
_cell.angle_alpha   90.00
_cell.angle_beta   90.00
_cell.angle_gamma   90.00
#
_symmetry.space_group_name_H-M   'P 1'
#
loop_
_entity.id
_entity.type
_entity.pdbx_description
1 polymer ?
#
loop_
_entity_poly.entity_id
_entity_poly.type
_entity_poly.pdbx_seq_one_letter_code
_entity_poly.pdbx_strand_id
1 'polypeptide(L)' 'MKKDGKKTKEVSYLAVGIALGAAVGAAIKNIGLGLAIDLAIGAGMDAKKSKKDE' A
#
# COMPACT_ATOMS: atom_id res chain seq x y z
N MET A 1 -22.61 21.32 21.31
CA MET A 1 -22.52 19.90 20.95
C MET A 1 -21.47 19.76 19.84
N LYS A 2 -20.39 19.00 20.09
CA LYS A 2 -19.22 18.91 19.22
C LYS A 2 -19.63 18.37 17.84
N LYS A 3 -19.26 19.08 16.77
CA LYS A 3 -19.31 18.57 15.40
C LYS A 3 -18.24 17.48 15.28
N ASP A 4 -18.64 16.22 15.37
CA ASP A 4 -17.85 15.09 14.92
C ASP A 4 -17.74 15.16 13.40
N GLY A 5 -16.79 15.98 12.94
CA GLY A 5 -16.36 16.01 11.55
C GLY A 5 -15.81 14.64 11.20
N LYS A 6 -16.61 13.79 10.54
CA LYS A 6 -16.11 12.65 9.78
C LYS A 6 -15.21 13.21 8.68
N LYS A 7 -13.93 13.43 8.99
CA LYS A 7 -12.89 13.45 7.97
C LYS A 7 -13.00 12.10 7.30
N THR A 8 -13.51 12.06 6.09
CA THR A 8 -13.33 10.92 5.18
C THR A 8 -11.83 10.78 5.08
N LYS A 9 -11.25 9.90 5.91
CA LYS A 9 -9.81 9.67 5.90
C LYS A 9 -9.58 9.07 4.53
N GLU A 10 -9.04 9.86 3.62
CA GLU A 10 -8.50 9.34 2.37
C GLU A 10 -7.53 8.25 2.80
N VAL A 11 -7.99 7.01 2.68
CA VAL A 11 -7.18 5.87 3.10
C VAL A 11 -6.10 5.81 2.06
N SER A 12 -4.93 6.33 2.42
CA SER A 12 -3.80 6.41 1.51
C SER A 12 -3.54 5.02 0.96
N TYR A 13 -3.58 4.85 -0.36
CA TYR A 13 -3.34 3.55 -1.02
C TYR A 13 -2.01 2.93 -0.56
N LEU A 14 -1.02 3.76 -0.23
CA LEU A 14 0.22 3.35 0.42
C LEU A 14 0.00 2.66 1.77
N ALA A 15 -0.85 3.21 2.63
CA ALA A 15 -1.16 2.64 3.93
C ALA A 15 -1.94 1.32 3.80
N VAL A 16 -2.82 1.21 2.80
CA VAL A 16 -3.53 -0.04 2.49
C VAL A 16 -2.56 -1.10 1.97
N GLY A 17 -1.67 -0.75 1.04
CA GLY A 17 -0.64 -1.65 0.51
C GLY A 17 0.29 -2.17 1.60
N ILE A 18 0.84 -1.28 2.42
CA ILE A 18 1.69 -1.65 3.57
C ILE A 18 0.94 -2.59 4.53
N ALA A 19 -0.31 -2.28 4.88
CA ALA A 19 -1.10 -3.11 5.79
C ALA A 19 -1.40 -4.50 5.19
N LEU A 20 -1.69 -4.57 3.90
CA LEU A 20 -1.97 -5.82 3.19
C LEU A 20 -0.70 -6.66 3.01
N GLY A 21 0.40 -6.05 2.57
CA GLY A 21 1.71 -6.68 2.44
C GLY A 21 2.26 -7.17 3.79
N ALA A 22 2.02 -6.42 4.88
CA ALA A 22 2.38 -6.85 6.23
C ALA A 22 1.52 -8.02 6.72
N ALA A 23 0.20 -8.01 6.47
CA ALA A 23 -0.69 -9.11 6.85
C ALA A 23 -0.37 -10.40 6.07
N VAL A 24 -0.14 -10.28 4.75
CA VAL A 24 0.29 -11.40 3.91
C VAL A 24 1.68 -11.89 4.35
N GLY A 25 2.63 -10.99 4.59
CA GLY A 25 3.96 -11.34 5.09
C GLY A 25 3.93 -12.03 6.46
N ALA A 26 3.04 -11.61 7.35
CA ALA A 26 2.83 -12.24 8.65
C ALA A 26 2.25 -13.65 8.50
N ALA A 27 1.33 -13.87 7.56
CA ALA A 27 0.77 -15.19 7.27
C ALA A 27 1.82 -16.19 6.75
N ILE A 28 2.82 -15.72 6.01
CA ILE A 28 3.91 -16.54 5.46
C ILE A 28 5.10 -16.65 6.45
N LYS A 29 4.93 -16.14 7.70
CA LYS A 29 6.01 -15.99 8.70
C LYS A 29 7.23 -15.20 8.20
N ASN A 30 7.09 -14.49 7.08
CA ASN A 30 8.14 -13.76 6.38
C ASN A 30 7.63 -12.39 5.97
N ILE A 31 7.57 -11.47 6.95
CA ILE A 31 7.15 -10.09 6.73
C ILE A 31 8.04 -9.39 5.69
N GLY A 32 9.35 -9.68 5.70
CA GLY A 32 10.28 -9.13 4.72
C GLY A 32 9.94 -9.51 3.28
N LEU A 33 9.48 -10.75 3.05
CA LEU A 33 9.06 -11.20 1.72
C LEU A 33 7.73 -10.57 1.30
N GLY A 34 6.77 -10.46 2.22
CA GLY A 34 5.48 -9.81 1.98
C GLY A 34 5.63 -8.34 1.58
N LEU A 35 6.47 -7.59 2.29
CA LEU A 35 6.77 -6.19 1.95
C LEU A 35 7.60 -6.06 0.68
N ALA A 36 8.57 -6.95 0.43
CA ALA A 36 9.38 -6.91 -0.79
C ALA A 36 8.53 -7.13 -2.05
N ILE A 37 7.57 -8.07 -2.00
CA ILE A 37 6.64 -8.32 -3.12
C ILE A 37 5.69 -7.14 -3.29
N ASP A 38 5.11 -6.62 -2.19
CA ASP A 38 4.20 -5.46 -2.24
C ASP A 38 4.89 -4.23 -2.85
N LEU A 39 6.13 -3.93 -2.40
CA LEU A 39 6.95 -2.86 -2.94
C LEU A 39 7.38 -3.11 -4.39
N ALA A 40 7.74 -4.34 -4.77
CA ALA A 40 8.13 -4.67 -6.13
C ALA A 40 6.95 -4.52 -7.12
N ILE A 41 5.74 -4.89 -6.71
CA ILE A 41 4.52 -4.72 -7.50
C ILE A 41 4.15 -3.22 -7.57
N GLY A 42 4.16 -2.52 -6.44
CA GLY A 42 3.84 -1.09 -6.37
C GLY A 42 4.81 -0.24 -7.19
N ALA A 43 6.12 -0.42 -6.98
CA ALA A 43 7.16 0.30 -7.72
C ALA A 43 7.22 -0.15 -9.20
N GLY A 44 6.95 -1.42 -9.50
CA GLY A 44 6.90 -1.92 -10.88
C GLY A 44 5.73 -1.35 -11.69
N MET A 45 4.57 -1.14 -11.05
CA MET A 45 3.44 -0.44 -11.67
C MET A 45 3.74 1.04 -11.88
N ASP A 46 4.39 1.69 -10.92
CA ASP A 46 4.79 3.10 -11.03
C ASP A 46 5.83 3.33 -12.14
N ALA A 47 6.84 2.45 -12.21
CA ALA A 47 7.86 2.46 -13.26
C ALA A 47 7.29 2.19 -14.66
N LYS A 48 6.25 1.35 -14.79
CA LYS A 48 5.56 1.16 -16.07
C LYS A 48 4.67 2.34 -16.45
N LYS A 49 4.03 2.99 -15.47
CA LYS A 49 3.19 4.17 -15.72
C LYS A 49 4.02 5.36 -16.21
N SER A 50 5.21 5.56 -15.63
CA SER A 50 6.16 6.59 -16.06
C SER A 50 6.65 6.42 -17.51
N LYS A 51 6.53 5.23 -18.10
CA LYS A 51 6.86 4.97 -19.52
C LYS A 51 5.71 5.21 -20.50
N LYS A 52 4.50 5.49 -20.01
CA LYS A 52 3.30 5.65 -20.85
C LYS A 52 2.87 7.11 -21.02
N ASP A 53 3.52 8.01 -20.28
CA ASP A 53 3.32 9.46 -20.32
C ASP A 53 4.55 10.18 -20.95
N GLU A 54 5.43 9.45 -21.65
CA GLU A 54 6.42 9.98 -22.63
C GLU A 54 6.10 9.41 -24.02
#